data_AF-K1L2B7-F1
#
_entry.id   AF-K1L2B7-F1
#
_cell.length_a   1.000
_cell.length_b   1.000
_cell.length_c   1.000
_cell.angle_alpha   90.00
_cell.angle_beta   90.00
_cell.angle_gamma   90.00
#
_symmetry.space_group_name_H-M   'P 1'
#
loop_
_entity.id
_entity.type
_entity.pdbx_description
1 polymer ?
#
loop_
_entity_poly.entity_id
_entity_poly.type
_entity_poly.pdbx_seq_one_letter_code
_entity_poly.pdbx_strand_id
1 'polypeptide(L)'
;MKNRSYFSPAILVMAFIVFFSSCRDKEEPVVSPIVGTWSYSTFQLDLQVNGQTLEQFLISLGATPQEAEALANQIRNDFFSNADFAGTVLQFKADGTYEITVNGRLDESGTYELRNGNTLLRLTSDSETQEFQVKELTNSRLTILLEEEESGDFFEEGSPVLVKLQLELSFVK
;
A
#
# COMPACT_ATOMS: atom_id res chain seq x y z
N MET A 1 84.73 10.70 19.81
CA MET A 1 84.11 11.79 20.59
C MET A 1 82.61 11.80 20.30
N LYS A 2 81.79 11.79 21.37
CA LYS A 2 80.47 12.46 21.60
C LYS A 2 79.68 12.94 20.37
N ASN A 3 78.36 12.83 20.19
CA ASN A 3 77.14 12.62 21.01
C ASN A 3 76.01 12.22 20.02
N ARG A 4 75.08 11.29 20.30
CA ARG A 4 73.85 11.38 21.13
C ARG A 4 72.67 12.20 20.50
N SER A 5 71.52 11.52 20.45
CA SER A 5 70.11 11.91 20.10
C SER A 5 69.77 12.05 18.61
N TYR A 6 69.08 11.09 17.98
CA TYR A 6 67.65 10.72 18.06
C TYR A 6 66.70 11.88 17.75
N PHE A 7 66.24 11.93 16.50
CA PHE A 7 64.85 12.24 16.12
C PHE A 7 64.69 11.88 14.64
N SER A 8 64.07 10.74 14.35
CA SER A 8 63.79 10.33 12.96
C SER A 8 62.55 11.09 12.46
N PRO A 9 62.65 11.93 11.41
CA PRO A 9 61.53 12.72 10.90
C PRO A 9 60.44 11.86 10.23
N ALA A 10 60.64 10.55 10.09
CA ALA A 10 59.65 9.63 9.54
C ALA A 10 58.51 9.27 10.50
N ILE A 11 58.63 9.56 11.81
CA ILE A 11 57.62 9.20 12.82
C ILE A 11 56.57 10.32 13.01
N LEU A 12 56.83 11.55 12.54
CA LEU A 12 55.92 12.69 12.74
C LEU A 12 54.75 12.76 11.73
N VAL A 13 54.76 11.94 10.67
CA VAL A 13 53.69 11.95 9.64
C VAL A 13 52.56 10.97 9.95
N MET A 14 52.74 10.09 10.95
CA MET A 14 51.75 9.05 11.31
C MET A 14 50.70 9.52 12.35
N ALA A 15 50.72 10.80 12.75
CA ALA A 15 49.81 11.35 13.76
C ALA A 15 48.67 12.22 13.20
N PHE A 16 48.57 12.43 11.89
CA PHE A 16 47.57 13.32 11.29
C PHE A 16 46.52 12.65 10.37
N ILE A 17 46.54 11.32 10.21
CA ILE A 17 45.58 10.61 9.33
C ILE A 17 44.46 9.88 10.10
N VAL A 18 44.49 9.87 11.44
CA VAL A 18 43.50 9.09 12.22
C VAL A 18 42.21 9.86 12.57
N PHE A 19 41.97 11.06 12.01
CA PHE A 19 40.77 11.85 12.30
C PHE A 19 39.59 11.66 11.31
N PHE A 20 39.65 10.72 10.37
CA PHE A 20 38.53 10.39 9.47
C PHE A 20 37.83 9.06 9.76
N SER A 21 37.85 8.58 11.01
CA SER A 21 37.10 7.37 11.38
C SER A 21 36.48 7.49 12.76
N SER A 22 35.39 8.27 12.87
CA SER A 22 34.33 7.94 13.84
C SER A 22 33.05 8.71 13.55
N CYS A 23 32.37 8.31 12.47
CA CYS A 23 30.90 8.18 12.38
C CYS A 23 30.64 7.66 10.97
N ARG A 24 31.15 6.46 10.70
CA ARG A 24 30.44 5.58 9.78
C ARG A 24 29.36 4.99 10.66
N ASP A 25 28.26 5.72 10.83
CA ASP A 25 27.02 5.06 11.18
C ASP A 25 26.90 3.95 10.16
N LYS A 26 27.04 2.71 10.63
CA LYS A 26 26.56 1.59 9.86
C LYS A 26 25.10 1.94 9.69
N GLU A 27 24.72 2.43 8.50
CA GLU A 27 23.32 2.48 8.11
C GLU A 27 22.85 1.06 8.34
N GLU A 28 22.15 0.86 9.47
CA GLU A 28 21.35 -0.32 9.66
C GLU A 28 20.50 -0.40 8.40
N PRO A 29 20.44 -1.57 7.73
CA PRO A 29 19.68 -1.67 6.49
C PRO A 29 18.30 -1.12 6.78
N VAL A 30 17.95 -0.01 6.14
CA VAL A 30 16.67 0.67 6.35
C VAL A 30 15.63 -0.30 5.84
N VAL A 31 15.06 -1.08 6.75
CA VAL A 31 14.02 -2.06 6.43
C VAL A 31 12.85 -1.27 5.89
N SER A 32 12.42 -1.61 4.67
CA SER A 32 11.30 -0.92 4.02
C SER A 32 10.07 -0.96 4.93
N PRO A 33 9.34 0.16 5.12
CA PRO A 33 8.20 0.23 6.05
C PRO A 33 7.13 -0.84 5.81
N ILE A 34 7.02 -1.34 4.56
CA ILE A 34 6.07 -2.39 4.19
C ILE A 34 6.40 -3.76 4.80
N VAL A 35 7.67 -4.03 5.14
CA VAL A 35 8.07 -5.33 5.70
C VAL A 35 7.40 -5.51 7.07
N GLY A 36 6.67 -6.62 7.23
CA GLY A 36 5.93 -6.95 8.44
C GLY A 36 4.60 -7.65 8.15
N THR A 37 3.81 -7.81 9.19
CA THR A 37 2.49 -8.45 9.13
C THR A 37 1.41 -7.39 9.30
N TRP A 38 0.45 -7.36 8.39
CA TRP A 38 -0.57 -6.33 8.27
C TRP A 38 -1.93 -6.98 8.37
N SER A 39 -2.66 -6.70 9.44
CA SER A 39 -4.02 -7.19 9.64
C SER A 39 -5.00 -6.21 9.02
N TYR A 40 -6.01 -6.73 8.31
CA TYR A 40 -7.11 -5.92 7.82
C TYR A 40 -7.74 -5.11 8.96
N SER A 41 -8.04 -3.84 8.68
CA SER A 41 -8.66 -2.92 9.63
C SER A 41 -10.03 -2.43 9.16
N THR A 42 -10.10 -1.89 7.95
CA THR A 42 -11.34 -1.32 7.41
C THR A 42 -11.25 -1.24 5.89
N PHE A 43 -12.40 -1.09 5.24
CA PHE A 43 -12.50 -0.68 3.85
C PHE A 43 -13.33 0.59 3.70
N GLN A 44 -13.16 1.28 2.58
CA GLN A 44 -14.05 2.33 2.11
C GLN A 44 -14.35 2.08 0.64
N LEU A 45 -15.63 2.09 0.29
CA LEU A 45 -16.11 1.93 -1.08
C LEU A 45 -16.73 3.24 -1.54
N ASP A 46 -16.18 3.82 -2.60
CA ASP A 46 -16.82 4.89 -3.36
C ASP A 46 -17.31 4.35 -4.71
N LEU A 47 -18.54 4.72 -5.06
CA LEU A 47 -19.21 4.32 -6.29
C LEU A 47 -19.71 5.58 -6.97
N GLN A 48 -19.30 5.75 -8.22
CA GLN A 48 -19.70 6.89 -9.05
C GLN A 48 -20.35 6.41 -10.33
N VAL A 49 -21.39 7.11 -10.77
CA VAL A 49 -22.05 6.90 -12.06
C VAL A 49 -21.99 8.21 -12.85
N ASN A 50 -21.38 8.17 -14.02
CA ASN A 50 -21.11 9.35 -14.86
C ASN A 50 -20.41 10.50 -14.10
N GLY A 51 -19.51 10.15 -13.17
CA GLY A 51 -18.78 11.10 -12.33
C GLY A 51 -19.58 11.75 -11.20
N GLN A 52 -20.83 11.32 -10.98
CA GLN A 52 -21.64 11.69 -9.82
C GLN A 52 -21.55 10.61 -8.75
N THR A 53 -21.66 10.97 -7.47
CA THR A 53 -21.79 9.94 -6.43
C THR A 53 -23.08 9.13 -6.65
N LEU A 54 -23.12 7.89 -6.19
CA LEU A 54 -24.30 7.05 -6.34
C LEU A 54 -25.58 7.73 -5.81
N GLU A 55 -25.53 8.44 -4.68
CA GLU A 55 -26.68 9.20 -4.17
C GLU A 55 -27.11 10.31 -5.12
N GLN A 56 -26.16 11.09 -5.65
CA GLN A 56 -26.45 12.16 -6.59
C GLN A 56 -27.09 11.63 -7.87
N PHE A 57 -26.59 10.50 -8.36
CA PHE A 57 -27.16 9.81 -9.52
C PHE A 57 -28.59 9.35 -9.23
N LEU A 58 -28.85 8.70 -8.09
CA LEU A 58 -30.20 8.26 -7.71
C LEU A 58 -31.18 9.44 -7.55
N ILE A 59 -30.74 10.57 -7.00
CA ILE A 59 -31.53 11.80 -6.93
C ILE A 59 -31.83 12.32 -8.35
N SER A 60 -30.87 12.23 -9.27
CA SER A 60 -31.09 12.63 -10.68
C SER A 60 -32.14 11.77 -11.39
N LEU A 61 -32.33 10.52 -10.95
CA LEU A 61 -33.39 9.61 -11.41
C LEU A 61 -34.75 9.86 -10.72
N GLY A 62 -34.82 10.80 -9.78
CA GLY A 62 -36.06 11.22 -9.12
C GLY A 62 -36.27 10.70 -7.70
N ALA A 63 -35.29 10.01 -7.11
CA ALA A 63 -35.35 9.63 -5.69
C ALA A 63 -35.27 10.87 -4.78
N THR A 64 -35.94 10.81 -3.62
CA THR A 64 -35.70 11.81 -2.57
C THR A 64 -34.31 11.61 -1.94
N PRO A 65 -33.73 12.62 -1.27
CA PRO A 65 -32.41 12.47 -0.63
C PRO A 65 -32.34 11.29 0.36
N GLN A 66 -33.41 11.05 1.10
CA GLN A 66 -33.48 9.96 2.08
C GLN A 66 -33.56 8.58 1.41
N GLU A 67 -34.33 8.44 0.32
CA GLU A 67 -34.40 7.21 -0.46
C GLU A 67 -33.08 6.92 -1.16
N ALA A 68 -32.44 7.95 -1.73
CA ALA A 68 -31.16 7.84 -2.40
C ALA A 68 -30.06 7.38 -1.43
N GLU A 69 -30.00 7.94 -0.22
CA GLU A 69 -29.06 7.50 0.82
C GLU A 69 -29.30 6.04 1.22
N ALA A 70 -30.56 5.66 1.47
CA ALA A 70 -30.90 4.30 1.86
C ALA A 70 -30.55 3.27 0.77
N LEU A 71 -30.89 3.56 -0.48
CA LEU A 71 -30.62 2.68 -1.62
C LEU A 71 -29.11 2.63 -1.95
N ALA A 72 -28.41 3.77 -1.91
CA ALA A 72 -26.96 3.78 -2.11
C ALA A 72 -26.23 2.96 -1.04
N ASN A 73 -26.66 3.06 0.22
CA ASN A 73 -26.11 2.24 1.30
C ASN A 73 -26.42 0.75 1.10
N GLN A 74 -27.63 0.41 0.63
CA GLN A 74 -27.95 -0.97 0.29
C GLN A 74 -27.03 -1.49 -0.82
N ILE A 75 -26.91 -0.77 -1.94
CA ILE A 75 -26.05 -1.15 -3.06
C ILE A 75 -24.60 -1.33 -2.61
N ARG A 76 -24.06 -0.40 -1.80
CA ARG A 76 -22.69 -0.52 -1.28
C ARG A 76 -22.50 -1.79 -0.45
N ASN A 77 -23.46 -2.10 0.43
CA ASN A 77 -23.42 -3.30 1.26
C ASN A 77 -23.59 -4.59 0.44
N ASP A 78 -24.28 -4.52 -0.70
CA ASP A 78 -24.44 -5.65 -1.63
C ASP A 78 -23.16 -5.93 -2.42
N PHE A 79 -22.33 -4.89 -2.69
CA PHE A 79 -21.02 -5.05 -3.35
C PHE A 79 -19.96 -5.63 -2.41
N PHE A 80 -19.78 -4.98 -1.26
CA PHE A 80 -18.78 -5.38 -0.27
C PHE A 80 -19.30 -5.11 1.14
N SER A 81 -18.93 -6.02 2.03
CA SER A 81 -19.17 -5.93 3.45
C SER A 81 -17.86 -6.12 4.22
N ASN A 82 -17.86 -5.73 5.49
CA ASN A 82 -16.69 -5.98 6.35
C ASN A 82 -16.37 -7.48 6.49
N ALA A 83 -17.37 -8.36 6.29
CA ALA A 83 -17.16 -9.79 6.38
C ALA A 83 -16.31 -10.33 5.23
N ASP A 84 -16.30 -9.68 4.07
CA ASP A 84 -15.56 -10.14 2.88
C ASP A 84 -14.04 -10.01 3.05
N PHE A 85 -13.60 -9.05 3.86
CA PHE A 85 -12.18 -8.81 4.15
C PHE A 85 -11.78 -9.23 5.58
N ALA A 86 -12.74 -9.70 6.38
CA ALA A 86 -12.49 -10.06 7.76
C ALA A 86 -11.51 -11.22 7.87
N GLY A 87 -10.49 -11.05 8.73
CA GLY A 87 -9.47 -12.07 8.95
C GLY A 87 -8.39 -12.11 7.87
N THR A 88 -8.38 -11.17 6.92
CA THR A 88 -7.28 -11.01 5.97
C THR A 88 -6.03 -10.46 6.66
N VAL A 89 -4.90 -11.12 6.40
CA VAL A 89 -3.58 -10.72 6.88
C VAL A 89 -2.59 -10.79 5.73
N LEU A 90 -1.88 -9.69 5.48
CA LEU A 90 -0.77 -9.61 4.52
C LEU A 90 0.55 -9.71 5.26
N GLN A 91 1.47 -10.54 4.81
CA GLN A 91 2.82 -10.61 5.34
C GLN A 91 3.81 -10.29 4.23
N PHE A 92 4.61 -9.24 4.40
CA PHE A 92 5.70 -8.88 3.51
C PHE A 92 7.04 -9.16 4.18
N LYS A 93 7.89 -9.96 3.53
CA LYS A 93 9.19 -10.37 4.06
C LYS A 93 10.31 -9.56 3.41
N ALA A 94 11.41 -9.36 4.15
CA ALA A 94 12.55 -8.56 3.67
C ALA A 94 13.27 -9.17 2.45
N ASP A 95 13.01 -10.44 2.12
CA ASP A 95 13.53 -11.12 0.93
C ASP A 95 12.73 -10.82 -0.35
N GLY A 96 11.68 -9.98 -0.27
CA GLY A 96 10.85 -9.60 -1.41
C GLY A 96 9.66 -10.55 -1.65
N THR A 97 9.39 -11.47 -0.72
CA THR A 97 8.23 -12.36 -0.80
C THR A 97 7.04 -11.86 0.02
N TYR A 98 5.83 -12.26 -0.36
CA TYR A 98 4.62 -11.99 0.40
C TYR A 98 3.73 -13.22 0.56
N GLU A 99 2.89 -13.20 1.59
CA GLU A 99 1.81 -14.16 1.83
C GLU A 99 0.54 -13.40 2.22
N ILE A 100 -0.59 -13.84 1.68
CA ILE A 100 -1.93 -13.40 2.06
C ILE A 100 -2.61 -14.59 2.72
N THR A 101 -3.14 -14.38 3.91
CA THR A 101 -3.95 -15.38 4.60
C THR A 101 -5.31 -14.83 4.94
N VAL A 102 -6.33 -15.68 4.86
CA VAL A 102 -7.70 -15.36 5.26
C VAL A 102 -8.10 -16.36 6.33
N ASN A 103 -8.42 -15.86 7.53
CA ASN A 103 -8.76 -16.68 8.69
C ASN A 103 -7.68 -17.75 8.99
N GLY A 104 -6.40 -17.37 8.82
CA GLY A 104 -5.23 -18.21 9.09
C GLY A 104 -4.95 -19.28 8.03
N ARG A 105 -5.67 -19.29 6.91
CA ARG A 105 -5.39 -20.17 5.76
C ARG A 105 -4.69 -19.38 4.67
N LEU A 106 -3.66 -19.97 4.07
CA LEU A 106 -2.99 -19.38 2.91
C LEU A 106 -3.99 -19.24 1.76
N ASP A 107 -4.08 -18.02 1.24
CA ASP A 107 -4.93 -17.66 0.10
C ASP A 107 -4.05 -17.43 -1.14
N GLU A 108 -3.04 -16.57 -1.01
CA GLU A 108 -2.09 -16.26 -2.08
C GLU A 108 -0.67 -16.09 -1.52
N SER A 109 0.34 -16.35 -2.35
CA SER A 109 1.74 -16.01 -2.05
C SER A 109 2.51 -15.71 -3.33
N GLY A 110 3.61 -14.97 -3.19
CA GLY A 110 4.48 -14.67 -4.33
C GLY A 110 5.57 -13.67 -3.97
N THR A 111 5.90 -12.82 -4.94
CA THR A 111 6.87 -11.73 -4.77
C THR A 111 6.17 -10.37 -4.84
N TYR A 112 6.74 -9.37 -4.17
CA TYR A 112 6.22 -8.02 -4.21
C TYR A 112 7.30 -7.00 -4.57
N GLU A 113 6.86 -5.88 -5.14
CA GLU A 113 7.72 -4.76 -5.44
C GLU A 113 7.00 -3.44 -5.12
N LEU A 114 7.70 -2.52 -4.46
CA LEU A 114 7.27 -1.13 -4.34
C LEU A 114 7.92 -0.30 -5.44
N ARG A 115 7.09 0.35 -6.26
CA ARG A 115 7.51 1.19 -7.39
C ARG A 115 7.13 2.64 -7.14
N ASN A 116 7.63 3.53 -8.00
CA ASN A 116 7.26 4.95 -8.04
C ASN A 116 7.38 5.67 -6.68
N GLY A 117 8.46 5.42 -5.94
CA GLY A 117 8.65 6.01 -4.61
C GLY A 117 7.65 5.50 -3.57
N ASN A 118 7.32 4.21 -3.61
CA ASN A 118 6.38 3.51 -2.71
C ASN A 118 4.90 3.84 -2.92
N THR A 119 4.52 4.38 -4.08
CA THR A 119 3.12 4.75 -4.40
C THR A 119 2.40 3.68 -5.22
N LEU A 120 3.10 2.63 -5.65
CA LEU A 120 2.55 1.51 -6.40
C LEU A 120 3.10 0.21 -5.81
N LEU A 121 2.21 -0.66 -5.34
CA LEU A 121 2.53 -2.00 -4.87
C LEU A 121 2.18 -2.99 -5.97
N ARG A 122 3.16 -3.72 -6.45
CA ARG A 122 2.95 -4.84 -7.37
C ARG A 122 3.08 -6.15 -6.62
N LEU A 123 2.07 -7.00 -6.71
CA LEU A 123 2.11 -8.38 -6.28
C LEU A 123 2.23 -9.28 -7.51
N THR A 124 3.07 -10.31 -7.43
CA THR A 124 3.25 -11.28 -8.51
C THR A 124 3.25 -12.67 -7.92
N SER A 125 2.18 -13.41 -8.17
CA SER A 125 2.03 -14.82 -7.84
C SER A 125 2.31 -15.68 -9.08
N ASP A 126 2.17 -17.01 -8.94
CA ASP A 126 2.43 -17.94 -10.05
C ASP A 126 1.45 -17.78 -11.22
N SER A 127 0.22 -17.32 -10.94
CA SER A 127 -0.85 -17.19 -11.93
C SER A 127 -0.99 -15.79 -12.52
N GLU A 128 -0.62 -14.75 -11.77
CA GLU A 128 -0.97 -13.38 -12.15
C GLU A 128 -0.06 -12.31 -11.52
N THR A 129 -0.20 -11.10 -12.05
CA THR A 129 0.39 -9.88 -11.49
C THR A 129 -0.74 -8.91 -11.24
N GLN A 130 -0.82 -8.40 -10.01
CA GLN A 130 -1.76 -7.38 -9.61
C GLN A 130 -1.00 -6.13 -9.16
N GLU A 131 -1.52 -4.95 -9.50
CA GLU A 131 -0.94 -3.67 -9.08
C GLU A 131 -1.98 -2.88 -8.29
N PHE A 132 -1.56 -2.34 -7.14
CA PHE A 132 -2.36 -1.54 -6.23
C PHE A 132 -1.72 -0.19 -6.05
N GLN A 133 -2.53 0.87 -6.07
CA GLN A 133 -2.03 2.19 -5.65
C GLN A 133 -1.85 2.18 -4.14
N VAL A 134 -0.72 2.70 -3.65
CA VAL A 134 -0.46 2.86 -2.21
C VAL A 134 -0.78 4.30 -1.82
N LYS A 135 -1.87 4.48 -1.08
CA LYS A 135 -2.33 5.78 -0.59
C LYS A 135 -1.59 6.21 0.68
N GLU A 136 -1.26 5.25 1.53
CA GLU A 136 -0.50 5.47 2.75
C GLU A 136 0.40 4.27 3.02
N LEU A 137 1.67 4.53 3.37
CA LEU A 137 2.58 3.53 3.89
C LEU A 137 3.45 4.15 4.99
N THR A 138 3.20 3.73 6.23
CA THR A 138 3.97 4.10 7.42
C THR A 138 4.47 2.84 8.12
N ASN A 139 5.07 2.97 9.31
CA ASN A 139 5.44 1.82 10.11
C ASN A 139 4.25 1.07 10.73
N SER A 140 3.04 1.66 10.71
CA SER A 140 1.85 1.14 11.41
C SER A 140 0.56 1.14 10.58
N ARG A 141 0.55 1.80 9.41
CA ARG A 141 -0.60 1.86 8.49
C ARG A 141 -0.16 1.58 7.06
N LEU A 142 -0.95 0.77 6.37
CA LEU A 142 -0.89 0.54 4.94
C LEU A 142 -2.31 0.75 4.40
N THR A 143 -2.48 1.67 3.46
CA THR A 143 -3.74 1.84 2.73
C THR A 143 -3.47 1.68 1.25
N ILE A 144 -4.15 0.73 0.64
CA ILE A 144 -4.10 0.46 -0.79
C ILE A 144 -5.44 0.82 -1.44
N LEU A 145 -5.40 1.26 -2.69
CA LEU A 145 -6.56 1.63 -3.49
C LEU A 145 -6.61 0.74 -4.74
N LEU A 146 -7.76 0.13 -4.96
CA LEU A 146 -8.17 -0.50 -6.20
C LEU A 146 -9.18 0.41 -6.91
N GLU A 147 -8.96 0.66 -8.20
CA GLU A 147 -9.89 1.43 -9.02
C GLU A 147 -10.31 0.57 -10.21
N GLU A 148 -11.60 0.44 -10.43
CA GLU A 148 -12.18 -0.20 -11.60
C GLU A 148 -13.17 0.75 -12.26
N GLU A 149 -13.24 0.73 -13.58
CA GLU A 149 -14.14 1.58 -14.36
C GLU A 149 -14.69 0.79 -15.53
N GLU A 150 -16.02 0.74 -15.64
CA GLU A 150 -16.72 0.03 -16.70
C GLU A 150 -17.82 0.90 -17.29
N SER A 151 -17.94 0.88 -18.63
CA SER A 151 -19.05 1.53 -19.33
C SER A 151 -20.00 0.49 -19.89
N GLY A 152 -21.29 0.62 -19.59
CA GLY A 152 -22.31 -0.33 -20.00
C GLY A 152 -23.73 0.20 -19.80
N ASP A 153 -24.70 -0.46 -20.42
CA ASP A 153 -26.13 -0.19 -20.21
C ASP A 153 -26.63 -1.01 -19.02
N PHE A 154 -26.11 -0.71 -17.83
CA PHE A 154 -26.42 -1.43 -16.59
C PHE A 154 -27.87 -1.26 -16.11
N PHE A 155 -28.57 -0.27 -16.67
CA PHE A 155 -29.93 0.09 -16.29
C PHE A 155 -30.96 -0.28 -17.37
N GLU A 156 -30.53 -0.88 -18.49
CA GLU A 156 -31.39 -1.24 -19.62
C GLU A 156 -32.18 -0.04 -20.20
N GLU A 157 -31.62 1.16 -20.07
CA GLU A 157 -32.24 2.42 -20.52
C GLU A 157 -31.78 2.82 -21.93
N GLY A 158 -31.00 1.96 -22.60
CA GLY A 158 -30.53 2.16 -23.97
C GLY A 158 -29.41 3.19 -24.11
N SER A 159 -28.89 3.72 -23.01
CA SER A 159 -27.75 4.64 -22.97
C SER A 159 -26.69 4.11 -22.01
N PRO A 160 -25.44 3.88 -22.45
CA PRO A 160 -24.41 3.43 -21.55
C PRO A 160 -24.11 4.50 -20.51
N VAL A 161 -23.91 4.05 -19.28
CA VAL A 161 -23.39 4.85 -18.19
C VAL A 161 -21.97 4.40 -17.89
N LEU A 162 -21.17 5.30 -17.32
CA LEU A 162 -19.85 4.99 -16.82
C LEU A 162 -19.94 4.74 -15.32
N VAL A 163 -19.63 3.53 -14.87
CA VAL A 163 -19.56 3.19 -13.46
C VAL A 163 -18.09 3.15 -13.06
N LYS A 164 -17.73 3.94 -12.04
CA LYS A 164 -16.40 3.91 -11.43
C LYS A 164 -16.51 3.42 -10.00
N LEU A 165 -15.69 2.42 -9.67
CA LEU A 165 -15.54 1.84 -8.34
C LEU A 165 -14.16 2.20 -7.79
N GLN A 166 -14.13 2.70 -6.56
CA GLN A 166 -12.89 2.91 -5.82
C GLN A 166 -13.00 2.18 -4.48
N LEU A 167 -12.18 1.17 -4.29
CA LEU A 167 -12.09 0.39 -3.05
C LEU A 167 -10.76 0.70 -2.36
N GLU A 168 -10.84 1.40 -1.23
CA GLU A 168 -9.70 1.60 -0.34
C GLU A 168 -9.72 0.53 0.76
N LEU A 169 -8.60 -0.19 0.91
CA LEU A 169 -8.39 -1.17 1.98
C LEU A 169 -7.28 -0.68 2.91
N SER A 170 -7.57 -0.62 4.19
CA SER A 170 -6.61 -0.23 5.23
C SER A 170 -6.23 -1.40 6.11
N PHE A 171 -4.93 -1.49 6.39
CA PHE A 171 -4.31 -2.50 7.22
C PHE A 171 -3.43 -1.86 8.29
N VAL A 172 -3.29 -2.57 9.42
CA VAL A 172 -2.47 -2.16 10.57
C VAL A 172 -1.47 -3.25 10.94
N LYS A 173 -0.29 -2.84 11.40
CA LYS A 173 0.79 -3.72 11.84
C LYS A 173 0.82 -3.90 13.35
#